data_AF-A0AAW2P7C2-F1
#
_entry.id   AF-A0AAW2P7C2-F1
#
_cell.length_a   1.000
_cell.length_b   1.000
_cell.length_c   1.000
_cell.angle_alpha   90.00
_cell.angle_beta   90.00
_cell.angle_gamma   90.00
#
_symmetry.space_group_name_H-M   'P 1'
#
loop_
_entity.id
_entity.type
_entity.pdbx_description
1 polymer ?
#
loop_
_entity_poly.entity_id
_entity_poly.type
_entity_poly.pdbx_seq_one_letter_code
_entity_poly.pdbx_strand_id
1 'polypeptide(L)'
;MAMKLQGGDEAVSQALSRARELYINKVQASAAADQLASLFAECAIAEAIPSQPQLSPHRMDNHSTEPDPQGTSILAESGRKQVVLDAFSDGSSFVCLQCGGLVSNHRKEEHYAFWCCEI
;
A
#
# COMPACT_ATOMS: atom_id res chain seq x y z
N MET A 1 15.11 71.68 4.35
CA MET A 1 15.01 70.66 3.29
C MET A 1 14.68 69.35 3.96
N ALA A 2 13.43 68.88 3.81
CA ALA A 2 13.03 67.58 4.33
C ALA A 2 13.76 66.50 3.51
N MET A 3 14.58 65.69 4.17
CA MET A 3 15.24 64.53 3.59
C MET A 3 14.15 63.61 3.02
N LYS A 4 13.92 63.74 1.71
CA LYS A 4 12.94 62.94 0.98
C LYS A 4 13.37 61.48 1.05
N LEU A 5 12.59 60.67 1.77
CA LEU A 5 12.02 59.40 1.31
C LEU A 5 12.99 58.27 0.87
N GLN A 6 14.31 58.41 1.03
CA GLN A 6 15.26 57.48 0.42
C GLN A 6 15.24 56.06 1.00
N GLY A 7 14.80 55.88 2.25
CA GLY A 7 14.61 54.54 2.85
C GLY A 7 13.18 54.00 2.74
N GLY A 8 12.19 54.87 2.46
CA GLY A 8 10.78 54.49 2.44
C GLY A 8 10.42 53.65 1.22
N ASP A 9 10.84 54.08 0.04
CA ASP A 9 10.61 53.34 -1.21
C ASP A 9 11.34 51.99 -1.22
N GLU A 10 12.55 51.94 -0.65
CA GLU A 10 13.33 50.70 -0.58
C GLU A 10 12.67 49.69 0.38
N ALA A 11 12.17 50.15 1.52
CA ALA A 11 11.40 49.30 2.44
C ALA A 11 10.11 48.77 1.82
N VAL A 12 9.40 49.60 1.05
CA VAL A 12 8.18 49.20 0.32
C VAL A 12 8.50 48.17 -0.76
N SER A 13 9.54 48.41 -1.55
CA SER A 13 10.00 47.48 -2.61
C SER A 13 10.39 46.12 -2.03
N GLN A 14 11.12 46.12 -0.92
CA GLN A 14 11.54 44.90 -0.23
C GLN A 14 10.34 44.13 0.34
N ALA A 15 9.39 44.84 0.96
CA ALA A 15 8.17 44.23 1.49
C ALA A 15 7.29 43.60 0.38
N LEU A 16 7.11 44.31 -0.74
CA LEU A 16 6.36 43.80 -1.89
C LEU A 16 7.03 42.60 -2.54
N SER A 17 8.35 42.63 -2.68
CA SER A 17 9.13 41.51 -3.23
C SER A 17 8.98 40.26 -2.36
N ARG A 18 9.09 40.41 -1.04
CA ARG A 18 8.89 39.32 -0.08
C ARG A 18 7.46 38.77 -0.12
N ALA A 19 6.45 39.65 -0.20
CA ALA A 19 5.06 39.23 -0.31
C ALA A 19 4.81 38.43 -1.61
N ARG A 20 5.42 38.86 -2.72
CA ARG A 20 5.34 38.16 -4.01
C ARG A 20 5.97 36.76 -3.95
N GLU A 21 7.15 36.63 -3.34
CA GLU A 21 7.81 35.34 -3.15
C GLU A 21 6.96 34.37 -2.32
N LEU A 22 6.38 34.85 -1.21
CA LEU A 22 5.49 34.04 -0.37
C LEU A 22 4.23 33.60 -1.13
N TYR A 23 3.64 34.49 -1.94
CA TYR A 23 2.50 34.15 -2.79
C TYR A 23 2.86 33.06 -3.81
N ILE A 24 3.97 33.21 -4.53
CA ILE A 24 4.43 32.23 -5.52
C ILE A 24 4.68 30.87 -4.87
N ASN A 25 5.41 30.84 -3.75
CA ASN A 25 5.68 29.60 -3.03
C ASN A 25 4.39 28.92 -2.55
N LYS A 26 3.41 29.69 -2.08
CA LYS A 26 2.11 29.15 -1.65
C LYS A 26 1.31 28.58 -2.84
N VAL A 27 1.32 29.25 -3.99
CA VAL A 27 0.66 28.77 -5.21
C VAL A 27 1.35 27.51 -5.77
N GLN A 28 2.67 27.42 -5.69
CA GLN A 28 3.39 26.19 -6.07
C GLN A 28 3.07 25.04 -5.12
N ALA A 29 3.01 25.30 -3.80
CA ALA A 29 2.63 24.29 -2.82
C ALA A 29 1.19 23.79 -3.02
N SER A 30 0.23 24.66 -3.39
CA SER A 30 -1.14 24.23 -3.71
C SER A 30 -1.18 23.40 -5.00
N ALA A 31 -0.44 23.80 -6.04
CA ALA A 31 -0.40 23.06 -7.30
C ALA A 31 0.16 21.63 -7.13
N ALA A 32 1.15 21.43 -6.26
CA ALA A 32 1.67 20.09 -5.94
C ALA A 32 0.62 19.21 -5.22
N ALA A 33 -0.14 19.80 -4.29
CA ALA A 33 -1.23 19.11 -3.61
C ALA A 33 -2.36 18.73 -4.58
N ASP A 34 -2.71 19.62 -5.51
CA ASP A 34 -3.73 19.37 -6.53
C ASP A 34 -3.31 18.25 -7.50
N GLN A 35 -2.04 18.19 -7.90
CA GLN A 35 -1.51 17.10 -8.72
C GLN A 35 -1.59 15.74 -8.01
N LEU A 36 -1.24 15.69 -6.72
CA LEU A 36 -1.39 14.47 -5.92
C LEU A 36 -2.85 14.05 -5.79
N ALA A 37 -3.76 14.99 -5.56
CA ALA A 37 -5.20 14.71 -5.51
C ALA A 37 -5.72 14.13 -6.83
N SER A 38 -5.26 14.64 -7.98
CA SER A 38 -5.59 14.10 -9.30
C SER A 38 -5.10 12.65 -9.46
N LEU A 39 -3.86 12.36 -9.07
CA LEU A 39 -3.31 10.99 -9.11
C LEU A 39 -4.09 10.03 -8.23
N PHE A 40 -4.51 10.45 -7.02
CA PHE A 40 -5.34 9.63 -6.14
C PHE A 40 -6.74 9.40 -6.70
N ALA A 41 -7.32 10.39 -7.38
CA ALA A 41 -8.61 10.24 -8.06
C ALA A 41 -8.52 9.26 -9.26
N GLU A 42 -7.42 9.30 -10.03
CA GLU A 42 -7.16 8.34 -11.11
C GLU A 42 -6.90 6.92 -10.58
N CYS A 43 -6.25 6.81 -9.42
CA CYS A 43 -5.95 5.56 -8.75
C CYS A 43 -7.07 5.09 -7.80
N ALA A 44 -8.33 5.48 -8.03
CA ALA A 44 -9.45 5.02 -7.22
C ALA A 44 -9.55 3.48 -7.25
N ILE A 45 -8.93 2.83 -6.26
CA ILE A 45 -9.06 1.41 -6.00
C ILE A 45 -10.48 1.24 -5.49
N ALA A 46 -11.37 0.77 -6.36
CA ALA A 46 -12.70 0.34 -5.93
C ALA A 46 -12.50 -0.67 -4.81
N GLU A 47 -12.95 -0.34 -3.60
CA GLU A 47 -12.96 -1.29 -2.50
C GLU A 47 -13.73 -2.52 -2.97
N ALA A 48 -13.02 -3.65 -3.11
CA ALA A 48 -13.62 -4.91 -3.46
C ALA A 48 -14.53 -5.31 -2.30
N ILE A 49 -15.83 -5.02 -2.43
CA ILE A 49 -16.86 -5.55 -1.53
C ILE A 49 -16.67 -7.07 -1.58
N PRO A 50 -16.30 -7.73 -0.46
CA PRO A 50 -16.24 -9.18 -0.45
C PRO A 50 -17.67 -9.67 -0.73
N SER A 51 -17.90 -10.22 -1.92
CA SER A 51 -19.14 -10.90 -2.23
C SER A 51 -19.33 -11.98 -1.16
N GLN A 52 -20.38 -11.87 -0.37
CA GLN A 52 -20.70 -12.85 0.67
C GLN A 52 -20.53 -14.27 0.11
N PRO A 53 -19.79 -15.17 0.79
CA PRO A 53 -19.72 -16.55 0.38
C PRO A 53 -21.15 -17.08 0.39
N GLN A 54 -21.67 -17.43 -0.79
CA GLN A 54 -22.88 -18.23 -0.89
C GLN A 54 -22.56 -19.56 -0.21
N LEU A 55 -22.99 -19.71 1.04
CA LEU A 55 -22.99 -20.97 1.76
C LEU A 55 -23.91 -21.94 1.02
N SER A 56 -23.36 -22.66 0.04
CA SER A 56 -24.00 -23.86 -0.49
C SER A 56 -23.85 -24.98 0.55
N PRO A 57 -24.92 -25.67 0.97
CA PRO A 57 -24.81 -26.78 1.90
C PRO A 57 -24.31 -28.01 1.14
N HIS A 58 -23.01 -28.09 0.89
CA HIS A 58 -22.40 -29.32 0.39
C HIS A 58 -22.11 -30.26 1.57
N ARG A 59 -22.70 -31.45 1.43
CA ARG A 59 -22.72 -32.59 2.34
C ARG A 59 -21.39 -32.82 3.06
N MET A 60 -21.52 -33.14 4.35
CA MET A 60 -20.50 -33.87 5.08
C MET A 60 -20.27 -35.21 4.42
N ASP A 61 -19.08 -35.40 3.86
CA ASP A 61 -18.49 -36.71 3.68
C ASP A 61 -17.08 -36.67 4.27
N ASN A 62 -16.89 -37.50 5.30
CA ASN A 62 -15.63 -37.83 5.93
C ASN A 62 -14.64 -38.33 4.87
N HIS A 63 -13.55 -37.61 4.65
CA HIS A 63 -12.32 -38.22 4.14
C HIS A 63 -11.07 -37.51 4.67
N SER A 64 -10.26 -38.29 5.38
CA SER A 64 -8.83 -38.15 5.68
C SER A 64 -8.22 -36.76 5.84
N THR A 65 -7.78 -36.51 7.07
CA THR A 65 -6.78 -35.53 7.48
C THR A 65 -5.45 -35.76 6.76
N GLU A 66 -5.35 -35.34 5.51
CA GLU A 66 -4.08 -34.86 4.94
C GLU A 66 -4.06 -33.35 5.17
N PRO A 67 -2.98 -32.76 5.71
CA PRO A 67 -2.90 -31.31 5.78
C PRO A 67 -2.86 -30.82 4.33
N ASP A 68 -3.92 -30.18 3.85
CA ASP A 68 -3.91 -29.48 2.58
C ASP A 68 -3.18 -28.14 2.77
N PRO A 69 -1.89 -28.01 2.41
CA PRO A 69 -1.18 -26.74 2.55
C PRO A 69 -1.68 -25.69 1.53
N GLN A 70 -2.66 -26.02 0.67
CA GLN A 70 -3.15 -25.16 -0.38
C GLN A 70 -4.46 -24.43 -0.02
N GLY A 71 -5.04 -24.75 1.16
CA GLY A 71 -6.34 -24.23 1.59
C GLY A 71 -6.30 -23.07 2.59
N THR A 72 -5.18 -22.80 3.26
CA THR A 72 -5.09 -21.80 4.36
C THR A 72 -4.63 -20.41 3.91
N SER A 73 -4.36 -20.22 2.62
CA SER A 73 -3.93 -18.92 2.12
C SER A 73 -5.14 -18.02 1.88
N ILE A 74 -5.14 -16.83 2.47
CA ILE A 74 -6.12 -15.76 2.22
C ILE A 74 -6.27 -15.47 0.71
N LEU A 75 -5.19 -15.65 -0.05
CA LEU A 75 -5.24 -15.50 -1.51
C LEU A 75 -6.02 -16.64 -2.19
N ALA A 76 -5.94 -17.87 -1.66
CA ALA A 76 -6.75 -18.98 -2.12
C ALA A 76 -8.23 -18.78 -1.75
N GLU A 77 -8.53 -18.33 -0.53
CA GLU A 77 -9.89 -18.04 -0.05
C GLU A 77 -10.57 -16.93 -0.86
N SER A 78 -9.82 -15.89 -1.22
CA SER A 78 -10.32 -14.77 -2.05
C SER A 78 -10.42 -15.08 -3.55
N GLY A 79 -10.25 -16.35 -3.96
CA GLY A 79 -10.35 -16.78 -5.36
C GLY A 79 -9.12 -16.42 -6.22
N ARG A 80 -8.03 -15.93 -5.61
CA ARG A 80 -6.76 -15.58 -6.27
C ARG A 80 -5.69 -16.65 -6.07
N LYS A 81 -6.10 -17.92 -6.04
CA LYS A 81 -5.20 -19.07 -5.86
C LYS A 81 -4.09 -19.13 -6.91
N GLN A 82 -4.34 -18.62 -8.12
CA GLN A 82 -3.34 -18.63 -9.19
C GLN A 82 -2.06 -17.88 -8.83
N VAL A 83 -2.16 -16.77 -8.08
CA VAL A 83 -0.98 -16.02 -7.63
C VAL A 83 -0.09 -16.86 -6.70
N VAL A 84 -0.70 -17.68 -5.84
CA VAL A 84 0.02 -18.60 -4.95
C VAL A 84 0.73 -19.68 -5.74
N LEU A 85 0.06 -20.23 -6.76
CA LEU A 85 0.63 -21.26 -7.63
C LEU A 85 1.78 -20.72 -8.49
N ASP A 86 1.64 -19.53 -9.05
CA ASP A 86 2.66 -18.91 -9.87
C ASP A 86 3.91 -18.59 -9.03
N ALA A 87 3.74 -18.02 -7.83
CA ALA A 87 4.83 -17.71 -6.90
C ALA A 87 5.52 -18.96 -6.30
N PHE A 88 4.82 -20.10 -6.29
CA PHE A 88 5.42 -21.39 -5.94
C PHE A 88 6.16 -21.99 -7.13
N SER A 89 5.59 -21.90 -8.33
CA SER A 89 6.14 -22.47 -9.57
C SER A 89 7.39 -21.74 -10.05
N ASP A 90 7.47 -20.42 -9.85
CA ASP A 90 8.65 -19.61 -10.15
C ASP A 90 9.76 -19.73 -9.10
N GLY A 91 9.48 -20.42 -7.98
CA GLY A 91 10.44 -20.60 -6.88
C GLY A 91 10.75 -19.32 -6.11
N SER A 92 9.93 -18.27 -6.21
CA SER A 92 10.08 -17.05 -5.42
C SER A 92 9.59 -17.22 -3.98
N SER A 93 8.65 -18.15 -3.76
CA SER A 93 8.02 -18.42 -2.47
C SER A 93 7.89 -19.92 -2.18
N PHE A 94 7.75 -20.28 -0.91
CA PHE A 94 7.44 -21.63 -0.44
C PHE A 94 6.28 -21.60 0.56
N VAL A 95 5.58 -22.72 0.69
CA VAL A 95 4.58 -22.92 1.75
C VAL A 95 5.27 -23.57 2.94
N CYS A 96 5.23 -22.91 4.10
CA CYS A 96 5.77 -23.45 5.32
C CYS A 96 4.84 -24.55 5.85
N LEU A 97 5.37 -25.76 6.03
CA LEU A 97 4.60 -26.91 6.52
C LEU A 97 4.24 -26.83 8.01
N GLN A 98 4.92 -25.97 8.78
CA GLN A 98 4.65 -25.80 10.21
C GLN A 98 3.45 -24.85 10.46
N CYS A 99 3.46 -23.67 9.86
CA CYS A 99 2.40 -22.67 10.06
C CYS A 99 1.40 -22.56 8.90
N GLY A 100 1.62 -23.26 7.79
CA GLY A 100 0.78 -23.18 6.58
C GLY A 100 0.91 -21.86 5.82
N GLY A 101 1.85 -20.98 6.18
CA GLY A 101 2.05 -19.67 5.57
C GLY A 101 2.81 -19.71 4.25
N LEU A 102 2.45 -18.86 3.29
CA LEU A 102 3.25 -18.60 2.08
C LEU A 102 4.34 -17.57 2.39
N VAL A 103 5.59 -17.94 2.22
CA VAL A 103 6.76 -17.13 2.60
C VAL A 103 7.72 -17.04 1.43
N SER A 104 8.32 -15.86 1.21
CA SER A 104 9.37 -15.73 0.20
C SER A 104 10.57 -16.63 0.52
N ASN A 105 11.13 -17.28 -0.51
CA ASN A 105 12.31 -18.14 -0.35
C ASN A 105 13.52 -17.39 0.20
N HIS A 106 13.65 -16.10 -0.10
CA HIS A 106 14.76 -15.29 0.43
C HIS A 106 14.72 -15.14 1.95
N ARG A 107 13.53 -15.26 2.57
CA ARG A 107 13.34 -15.09 4.01
C ARG A 107 13.01 -16.39 4.74
N LYS A 108 13.36 -17.52 4.12
CA LYS A 108 13.04 -18.85 4.64
C LYS A 108 13.69 -19.08 6.00
N GLU A 109 14.95 -18.70 6.14
CA GLU A 109 15.70 -18.90 7.38
C GLU A 109 15.19 -17.99 8.49
N GLU A 110 14.95 -16.70 8.21
CA GLU A 110 14.38 -15.77 9.20
C GLU A 110 12.98 -16.18 9.62
N HIS A 111 12.18 -16.72 8.69
CA HIS A 111 10.88 -17.26 9.01
C HIS A 111 10.98 -18.37 10.05
N TYR A 112 11.81 -19.39 9.81
CA TYR A 112 11.98 -20.47 10.79
C TYR A 112 12.60 -20.00 12.11
N ALA A 113 13.50 -19.01 12.06
CA ALA A 113 14.21 -18.54 13.24
C ALA A 113 13.36 -17.62 14.14
N PHE A 114 12.48 -16.79 13.57
CA PHE A 114 11.85 -15.69 14.32
C PHE A 114 10.33 -15.58 14.17
N TRP A 115 9.73 -16.14 13.12
CA TRP A 115 8.33 -15.85 12.77
C TRP A 115 7.43 -17.08 12.70
N CYS A 116 8.01 -18.27 12.51
CA CYS A 116 7.26 -19.51 12.45
C CYS A 116 6.86 -19.89 13.88
N CYS A 117 5.68 -19.43 14.31
CA CYS A 117 5.05 -19.90 15.53
C CYS A 117 4.43 -21.28 15.24
N GLU A 118 4.76 -22.29 16.06
CA GLU A 118 3.91 -23.48 16.15
C GLU A 118 2.57 -23.04 16.73
N ILE A 119 1.50 -23.16 15.93
CA ILE A 119 0.11 -22.92 16.34
C ILE A 119 -0.50 -24.25 16.76
#